data_AF-A0A519T220-F1
#
_entry.id   AF-A0A519T220-F1
#
_cell.length_a   1.000
_cell.length_b   1.000
_cell.length_c   1.000
_cell.angle_alpha   90.00
_cell.angle_beta   90.00
_cell.angle_gamma   90.00
#
_symmetry.space_group_name_H-M   'P 1'
#
loop_
_entity.id
_entity.type
_entity.pdbx_description
1 polymer ?
#
loop_
_entity_poly.entity_id
_entity_poly.type
_entity_poly.pdbx_seq_one_letter_code
_entity_poly.pdbx_strand_id
1 'polypeptide(L)'
;SDVTWETDDMGRRVRFEEVPGSDREIPCRLVLLALGFTGPANAGLLGQLAVGLDPRGNVHAPETTYHTSVPGVFAAGDVRRGQSLVVWAISEGREAARQVDMYLMGKTNLPSKNAVGMFG
;
A
#
# COMPACT_ATOMS: atom_id res chain seq x y z
N SER A 1 21.99 20.40 1.40
CA SER A 1 21.74 21.07 0.12
C SER A 1 20.31 21.55 0.12
N ASP A 2 20.10 22.78 -0.33
CA ASP A 2 18.78 23.32 -0.58
C ASP A 2 18.30 22.89 -1.97
N VAL A 3 16.99 22.91 -2.19
CA VAL A 3 16.35 22.45 -3.44
C VAL A 3 15.40 23.51 -3.99
N THR A 4 15.40 23.70 -5.30
CA THR A 4 14.35 24.44 -6.02
C THR A 4 13.31 23.46 -6.57
N TRP A 5 12.08 23.93 -6.76
CA TRP A 5 10.98 23.12 -7.27
C TRP A 5 10.43 23.73 -8.55
N GLU A 6 10.31 22.91 -9.59
CA GLU A 6 9.45 23.19 -10.72
C GLU A 6 8.01 22.87 -10.34
N THR A 7 7.08 23.78 -10.64
CA THR A 7 5.66 23.60 -10.41
C THR A 7 4.90 23.57 -11.72
N ASP A 8 3.93 22.68 -11.84
CA ASP A 8 3.01 22.68 -12.97
C ASP A 8 1.96 23.81 -12.87
N ASP A 9 1.10 23.92 -13.89
CA ASP A 9 0.02 24.93 -13.96
C ASP A 9 -0.99 24.85 -12.79
N MET A 10 -1.03 23.73 -12.06
CA MET A 10 -1.86 23.53 -10.88
C MET A 10 -1.11 23.82 -9.57
N GLY A 11 0.13 24.32 -9.65
CA GLY A 11 1.00 24.61 -8.51
C GLY A 11 1.59 23.36 -7.85
N ARG A 12 1.47 22.18 -8.47
CA ARG A 12 2.02 20.93 -7.92
C ARG A 12 3.50 20.88 -8.22
N ARG A 13 4.30 20.53 -7.21
CA ARG A 13 5.74 20.31 -7.35
C ARG A 13 5.97 19.04 -8.17
N VAL A 14 6.60 19.17 -9.33
CA VAL A 14 6.78 18.06 -10.29
C VAL A 14 8.22 17.61 -10.42
N ARG A 15 9.18 18.51 -10.16
CA ARG A 15 10.61 18.22 -10.24
C ARG A 15 11.35 19.06 -9.21
N PHE A 16 12.40 18.50 -8.62
CA PHE A 16 13.34 19.26 -7.81
C PHE A 16 14.72 19.24 -8.46
N GLU A 17 15.46 20.32 -8.25
CA GLU A 17 16.87 20.44 -8.61
C GLU A 17 17.65 20.93 -7.40
N GLU A 18 18.82 20.33 -7.16
CA GLU A 18 19.71 20.76 -6.08
C GLU A 18 20.34 22.11 -6.41
N VAL A 19 20.43 23.00 -5.41
CA VAL A 19 21.10 24.28 -5.56
C VAL A 19 22.62 24.08 -5.37
N PRO A 20 23.46 24.30 -6.39
CA PRO A 20 24.91 24.10 -6.26
C PRO A 20 25.50 24.97 -5.15
N GLY A 21 26.39 24.40 -4.34
CA GLY A 21 27.09 25.12 -3.26
C GLY A 21 26.24 25.39 -2.00
N SER A 22 25.04 24.81 -1.90
CA SER A 22 24.16 24.91 -0.71
C SER A 22 24.36 23.77 0.31
N ASP A 23 25.42 22.99 0.15
CA ASP A 23 25.79 21.91 1.06
C ASP A 23 26.18 22.45 2.44
N ARG A 24 25.79 21.74 3.49
CA ARG A 24 26.06 22.11 4.87
C ARG A 24 26.38 20.89 5.72
N GLU A 25 27.37 21.01 6.58
CA GLU A 25 27.65 20.00 7.60
C GLU A 25 26.82 20.30 8.85
N ILE A 26 26.11 19.28 9.33
CA ILE A 26 25.31 19.38 10.56
C ILE A 26 25.95 18.42 11.58
N PRO A 27 26.62 18.94 12.64
CA PRO A 27 27.20 18.11 13.67
C PRO A 27 26.13 17.24 14.34
N CYS A 28 26.31 15.93 14.30
CA CYS A 28 25.39 14.99 14.94
C CYS A 28 26.13 13.82 15.58
N ARG A 29 25.56 13.28 16.66
CA ARG A 29 26.03 12.04 17.29
C ARG A 29 25.18 10.82 16.88
N LEU A 30 23.96 11.07 16.43
CA LEU A 30 22.99 10.07 16.00
C LEU A 30 22.10 10.67 14.92
N VAL A 31 21.81 9.88 13.88
CA VAL A 31 20.85 10.21 12.82
C VAL A 31 19.79 9.11 12.81
N LEU A 32 18.51 9.51 12.86
CA LEU A 32 17.36 8.62 12.73
C LEU A 32 16.65 8.92 11.42
N LEU A 33 16.66 7.97 10.49
CA LEU A 33 16.01 8.11 9.19
C LEU A 33 14.57 7.60 9.28
N ALA A 34 13.61 8.52 9.21
CA ALA A 34 12.17 8.22 9.22
C ALA A 34 11.56 8.33 7.81
N LEU A 35 12.17 7.65 6.84
CA LEU A 35 11.81 7.75 5.41
C LEU A 35 10.58 6.91 5.02
N GLY A 36 10.05 6.12 5.96
CA GLY A 36 8.96 5.17 5.70
C GLY A 36 9.43 3.93 4.93
N PHE A 37 8.49 3.28 4.26
CA PHE A 37 8.74 2.06 3.48
C PHE A 37 8.05 2.16 2.11
N THR A 38 8.65 1.58 1.08
CA THR A 38 8.12 1.60 -0.29
C THR A 38 7.16 0.44 -0.58
N GLY A 39 7.28 -0.66 0.17
CA GLY A 39 6.47 -1.86 0.03
C GLY A 39 6.97 -2.98 0.96
N PRO A 40 6.35 -4.16 0.92
CA PRO A 40 6.79 -5.31 1.68
C PRO A 40 8.13 -5.88 1.18
N ALA A 41 8.84 -6.60 2.04
CA ALA A 41 10.03 -7.32 1.62
C ALA A 41 9.66 -8.46 0.66
N ASN A 42 10.24 -8.44 -0.54
CA ASN A 42 10.02 -9.50 -1.54
C ASN A 42 10.72 -10.81 -1.17
N ALA A 43 11.84 -10.73 -0.46
CA ALA A 43 12.54 -11.92 0.04
C ALA A 43 11.71 -12.63 1.13
N GLY A 44 11.74 -13.96 1.15
CA GLY A 44 11.00 -14.77 2.12
C GLY A 44 9.60 -15.13 1.62
N LEU A 45 8.58 -14.89 2.46
CA LEU A 45 7.21 -15.37 2.23
C LEU A 45 6.65 -14.97 0.86
N LEU A 46 6.76 -13.69 0.47
CA LEU A 46 6.20 -13.22 -0.79
C LEU A 46 6.89 -13.84 -2.00
N GLY A 47 8.22 -13.95 -1.97
CA GLY A 47 9.00 -14.62 -3.00
C GLY A 47 8.70 -16.12 -3.09
N GLN A 48 8.45 -16.78 -1.95
CA GLN A 48 8.08 -18.21 -1.91
C GLN A 48 6.66 -18.45 -2.42
N LEU A 49 5.72 -17.55 -2.10
CA LEU A 49 4.35 -17.63 -2.61
C LEU A 49 4.27 -17.26 -4.10
N ALA A 50 5.23 -16.50 -4.63
CA ALA A 50 5.26 -16.02 -6.02
C ALA A 50 3.99 -15.24 -6.42
N VAL A 51 3.48 -14.41 -5.49
CA VAL A 51 2.36 -13.50 -5.76
C VAL A 51 2.78 -12.37 -6.70
N GLY A 52 1.88 -11.95 -7.59
CA GLY A 52 2.07 -10.79 -8.45
C GLY A 52 2.15 -9.51 -7.63
N LEU A 53 3.02 -8.59 -8.07
CA LEU A 53 3.21 -7.28 -7.46
C LEU A 53 2.72 -6.17 -8.39
N ASP A 54 2.31 -5.04 -7.80
CA ASP A 54 2.00 -3.82 -8.54
C ASP A 54 3.29 -3.04 -8.90
N PRO A 55 3.22 -1.97 -9.72
CA PRO A 55 4.41 -1.18 -10.08
C PRO A 55 5.11 -0.51 -8.89
N ARG A 56 4.47 -0.44 -7.72
CA ARG A 56 5.03 0.11 -6.48
C ARG A 56 5.65 -0.98 -5.60
N GLY A 57 5.58 -2.25 -5.99
CA GLY A 57 6.10 -3.39 -5.25
C GLY A 57 5.16 -3.93 -4.16
N ASN A 58 3.91 -3.48 -4.10
CA ASN A 58 2.92 -4.06 -3.19
C ASN A 58 2.32 -5.32 -3.80
N VAL A 59 1.77 -6.21 -2.96
CA VAL A 59 1.04 -7.38 -3.45
C VAL A 59 -0.18 -6.93 -4.24
N HIS A 60 -0.23 -7.30 -5.51
CA HIS A 60 -1.32 -6.96 -6.39
C HIS A 60 -2.54 -7.80 -6.04
N ALA A 61 -3.54 -7.15 -5.43
CA ALA A 61 -4.86 -7.70 -5.21
C ALA A 61 -5.91 -6.59 -5.45
N PRO A 62 -6.93 -6.79 -6.30
CA PRO A 62 -7.96 -5.77 -6.58
C PRO A 62 -8.80 -5.41 -5.34
N GLU A 63 -9.28 -4.16 -5.19
CA GLU A 63 -10.09 -3.74 -4.01
C GLU A 63 -11.46 -4.43 -3.94
N THR A 64 -11.92 -4.98 -5.06
CA THR A 64 -13.20 -5.68 -5.14
C THR A 64 -13.11 -7.10 -4.59
N THR A 65 -11.96 -7.77 -4.71
CA THR A 65 -11.84 -9.21 -4.46
C THR A 65 -10.75 -9.57 -3.44
N TYR A 66 -9.73 -8.73 -3.25
CA TYR A 66 -8.58 -8.98 -2.38
C TYR A 66 -7.80 -10.28 -2.70
N HIS A 67 -8.13 -10.95 -3.80
CA HIS A 67 -7.41 -12.11 -4.31
C HIS A 67 -6.10 -11.69 -4.96
N THR A 68 -5.03 -12.42 -4.65
CA THR A 68 -3.76 -12.29 -5.35
C THR A 68 -3.75 -13.12 -6.65
N SER A 69 -2.62 -13.16 -7.35
CA SER A 69 -2.43 -14.07 -8.48
C SER A 69 -2.39 -15.56 -8.09
N VAL A 70 -2.25 -15.88 -6.80
CA VAL A 70 -2.18 -17.25 -6.29
C VAL A 70 -3.56 -17.65 -5.73
N PRO A 71 -4.17 -18.74 -6.24
CA PRO A 71 -5.47 -19.19 -5.74
C PRO A 71 -5.47 -19.46 -4.23
N GLY A 72 -6.50 -18.97 -3.55
CA GLY A 72 -6.63 -19.10 -2.09
C GLY A 72 -5.75 -18.16 -1.27
N VAL A 73 -4.93 -17.30 -1.90
CA VAL A 73 -4.11 -16.29 -1.22
C VAL A 73 -4.70 -14.90 -1.44
N PHE A 74 -4.83 -14.16 -0.34
CA PHE A 74 -5.46 -12.84 -0.28
C PHE A 74 -4.51 -11.83 0.38
N ALA A 75 -4.68 -10.55 0.07
CA ALA A 75 -3.86 -9.48 0.62
C ALA A 75 -4.69 -8.23 0.96
N ALA A 76 -4.39 -7.63 2.12
CA ALA A 76 -5.06 -6.44 2.65
C ALA A 76 -4.11 -5.63 3.54
N GLY A 77 -4.39 -4.35 3.72
CA GLY A 77 -3.57 -3.44 4.51
C GLY A 77 -2.31 -3.02 3.77
N ASP A 78 -1.27 -2.63 4.51
CA ASP A 78 -0.08 -1.99 3.95
C ASP A 78 0.68 -2.86 2.93
N VAL A 79 0.62 -4.19 3.04
CA VAL A 79 1.24 -5.12 2.07
C VAL A 79 0.64 -5.00 0.66
N ARG A 80 -0.59 -4.49 0.56
CA ARG A 80 -1.37 -4.35 -0.68
C ARG A 80 -1.59 -2.87 -1.06
N ARG A 81 -1.94 -2.01 -0.10
CA ARG A 81 -2.18 -0.57 -0.31
C ARG A 81 -0.89 0.26 -0.34
N GLY A 82 0.15 -0.21 0.34
CA GLY A 82 1.27 0.61 0.81
C GLY A 82 0.93 1.38 2.09
N GLN A 83 1.92 2.08 2.63
CA GLN A 83 1.81 2.83 3.89
C GLN A 83 0.53 3.68 3.99
N SER A 84 -0.30 3.42 5.01
CA SER A 84 -1.58 4.10 5.19
C SER A 84 -2.00 4.21 6.66
N LEU A 85 -3.23 4.69 6.88
CA LEU A 85 -3.82 4.77 8.21
C LEU A 85 -4.31 3.38 8.67
N VAL A 86 -4.24 3.14 9.98
CA VAL A 86 -4.74 1.89 10.59
C VAL A 86 -6.20 1.58 10.24
N VAL A 87 -7.05 2.60 10.09
CA VAL A 87 -8.46 2.42 9.70
C VAL A 87 -8.62 1.80 8.32
N TRP A 88 -7.68 2.04 7.40
CA TRP A 88 -7.67 1.42 6.08
C TRP A 88 -7.29 -0.06 6.17
N ALA A 89 -6.29 -0.40 6.96
CA ALA A 89 -5.93 -1.80 7.20
C ALA A 89 -7.11 -2.59 7.83
N ILE A 90 -7.83 -1.98 8.77
CA ILE A 90 -9.04 -2.57 9.37
C ILE A 90 -10.15 -2.74 8.32
N SER A 91 -10.41 -1.70 7.53
CA SER A 91 -11.45 -1.73 6.49
C SER A 91 -11.15 -2.82 5.45
N GLU A 92 -9.93 -2.86 4.92
CA GLU A 92 -9.54 -3.87 3.94
C GLU A 92 -9.50 -5.28 4.54
N GLY A 93 -9.05 -5.43 5.79
CA GLY A 93 -9.05 -6.73 6.47
C GLY A 93 -10.44 -7.33 6.58
N ARG A 94 -11.47 -6.50 6.85
CA ARG A 94 -12.88 -6.93 6.89
C ARG A 94 -13.39 -7.37 5.52
N GLU A 95 -13.08 -6.61 4.47
CA GLU A 95 -13.47 -6.98 3.12
C GLU A 95 -12.74 -8.24 2.62
N ALA A 96 -11.43 -8.36 2.91
CA ALA A 96 -10.67 -9.57 2.57
C ALA A 96 -11.21 -10.80 3.31
N ALA A 97 -11.53 -10.69 4.60
CA ALA A 97 -12.17 -11.77 5.35
C ALA A 97 -13.49 -12.22 4.72
N ARG A 98 -14.31 -11.26 4.24
CA ARG A 98 -15.53 -11.55 3.51
C ARG A 98 -15.28 -12.32 2.20
N GLN A 99 -14.22 -11.96 1.46
CA GLN A 99 -13.86 -12.66 0.21
C GLN A 99 -13.28 -14.05 0.47
N VAL A 100 -12.51 -14.22 1.55
CA VAL A 100 -12.04 -15.54 2.01
C VAL A 100 -13.24 -16.44 2.36
N ASP A 101 -14.22 -15.92 3.09
CA ASP A 101 -15.44 -16.66 3.45
C ASP A 101 -16.24 -17.06 2.20
N MET A 102 -16.43 -16.14 1.25
CA MET A 102 -17.05 -16.48 -0.05
C MET A 102 -16.28 -17.56 -0.80
N TYR A 103 -14.96 -17.49 -0.84
CA TYR A 103 -14.12 -18.45 -1.55
C TYR A 103 -14.21 -19.86 -0.95
N LEU A 104 -14.22 -19.97 0.38
CA LEU A 104 -14.27 -21.26 1.09
C LEU A 104 -15.69 -21.85 1.13
N MET A 105 -16.71 -21.00 1.30
CA MET A 105 -18.07 -21.43 1.61
C MET A 105 -19.05 -21.28 0.43
N GLY A 106 -18.67 -20.55 -0.62
CA GLY A 106 -19.53 -20.20 -1.76
C GLY A 106 -20.59 -19.14 -1.46
N LYS A 107 -20.73 -18.71 -0.21
CA LYS A 107 -21.62 -17.65 0.27
C LYS A 107 -21.03 -16.99 1.50
N THR A 108 -21.49 -15.79 1.85
CA THR A 108 -21.05 -15.12 3.08
C THR A 108 -22.17 -14.30 3.70
N ASN A 109 -22.21 -14.28 5.03
CA ASN A 109 -23.06 -13.38 5.82
C ASN A 109 -22.25 -12.23 6.45
N LEU A 110 -20.96 -12.11 6.11
CA LEU A 110 -20.11 -11.05 6.65
C LEU A 110 -20.48 -9.69 6.02
N PRO A 111 -20.51 -8.61 6.83
CA PRO A 111 -20.85 -7.28 6.35
C PRO A 111 -19.78 -6.75 5.38
N SER A 112 -20.19 -5.90 4.44
CA SER A 112 -19.28 -5.16 3.55
C SER A 112 -19.60 -3.67 3.59
N LYS A 113 -18.56 -2.82 3.50
CA LYS A 113 -18.70 -1.37 3.33
C LYS A 113 -19.39 -1.00 2.01
N ASN A 114 -19.38 -1.91 1.03
CA ASN A 114 -20.01 -1.74 -0.28
C ASN A 114 -21.38 -2.43 -0.38
N ALA A 115 -21.83 -3.12 0.68
CA ALA A 115 -23.16 -3.71 0.73
C ALA A 115 -24.19 -2.61 0.98
N VAL A 116 -24.56 -1.87 -0.07
CA VAL A 116 -25.70 -0.97 -0.05
C VAL A 116 -26.87 -1.70 -0.71
N GLY A 117 -27.93 -2.01 0.07
CA GLY A 117 -29.25 -2.37 -0.49
C GLY A 117 -29.69 -3.84 -0.48
N MET A 118 -29.17 -4.73 0.37
CA MET A 118 -29.77 -6.08 0.58
C MET A 118 -30.89 -6.11 1.65
N PHE A 119 -31.54 -4.97 1.87
CA PHE A 119 -32.83 -4.90 2.57
C PHE A 119 -33.86 -4.39 1.56
N GLY A 120 -34.38 -5.32 0.77
CA GLY A 120 -35.49 -5.15 -0.15
C GLY A 120 -36.30 -6.43 -0.16
#